data_AF-A0A7C4UN59-F1
#
_entry.id   AF-A0A7C4UN59-F1
#
_cell.length_a   1.000
_cell.length_b   1.000
_cell.length_c   1.000
_cell.angle_alpha   90.00
_cell.angle_beta   90.00
_cell.angle_gamma   90.00
#
_symmetry.space_group_name_H-M   'P 1'
#
loop_
_entity.id
_entity.type
_entity.pdbx_description
1 polymer ?
#
loop_
_entity_poly.entity_id
_entity_poly.type
_entity_poly.pdbx_seq_one_letter_code
_entity_poly.pdbx_strand_id
1 'polypeptide(L)'
;MSEDANDPQRFRSAQLRALPGESGVYALCDLDGVPIYIGSSIKSKAEGIGPRVRRHLTSARSDVIANRQLDVWEVGYVLGWLCNDADVKVLEALLFHLFDRKSPLINGTVPGLPTRKLKPPEPIKVQILSDSEIALRKQPRYRFPRQVQQFNQLLDYILHTKDESHLRRALNVHLQRVNRFYAEFTATKPQITETPEGSG
;
A
#
# COMPACT_ATOMS: atom_id res chain seq x y z
N MET A 1 -27.65 -5.32 9.57
CA MET A 1 -26.34 -5.08 8.91
C MET A 1 -26.25 -6.08 7.77
N SER A 2 -26.15 -5.62 6.52
CA SER A 2 -26.21 -6.52 5.35
C SER A 2 -24.95 -7.39 5.25
N GLU A 3 -25.13 -8.67 4.88
CA GLU A 3 -24.05 -9.66 4.66
C GLU A 3 -22.97 -9.19 3.68
N ASP A 4 -23.29 -8.26 2.77
CA ASP A 4 -22.36 -7.72 1.77
C ASP A 4 -21.19 -6.91 2.36
N ALA A 5 -21.32 -6.38 3.58
CA ALA A 5 -20.24 -5.65 4.25
C ALA A 5 -19.12 -6.57 4.80
N ASN A 6 -19.34 -7.89 4.81
CA ASN A 6 -18.45 -8.87 5.44
C ASN A 6 -17.55 -9.62 4.44
N ASP A 7 -17.68 -9.37 3.12
CA ASP A 7 -16.75 -9.85 2.09
C ASP A 7 -15.78 -8.70 1.69
N PRO A 8 -14.52 -8.73 2.18
CA PRO A 8 -13.52 -7.71 1.89
C PRO A 8 -13.28 -7.47 0.39
N GLN A 9 -13.42 -8.52 -0.40
CA GLN A 9 -13.11 -8.49 -1.82
C GLN A 9 -14.24 -7.85 -2.62
N ARG A 10 -15.51 -8.11 -2.23
CA ARG A 10 -16.67 -7.41 -2.78
C ARG A 10 -16.66 -5.93 -2.39
N PHE A 11 -16.45 -5.62 -1.11
CA PHE A 11 -16.36 -4.22 -0.64
C PHE A 11 -15.30 -3.46 -1.43
N ARG A 12 -14.08 -3.99 -1.50
CA ARG A 12 -12.99 -3.41 -2.29
C ARG A 12 -13.38 -3.18 -3.75
N SER A 13 -13.97 -4.19 -4.39
CA SER A 13 -14.33 -4.12 -5.81
C SER A 13 -15.39 -3.05 -6.10
N ALA A 14 -16.35 -2.87 -5.19
CA ALA A 14 -17.34 -1.81 -5.27
C ALA A 14 -16.68 -0.42 -5.11
N GLN A 15 -15.86 -0.24 -4.09
CA GLN A 15 -15.19 1.03 -3.80
C GLN A 15 -14.25 1.47 -4.93
N LEU A 16 -13.52 0.53 -5.54
CA LEU A 16 -12.60 0.82 -6.64
C LEU A 16 -13.29 1.29 -7.94
N ARG A 17 -14.63 1.24 -8.03
CA ARG A 17 -15.39 1.85 -9.13
C ARG A 17 -15.39 3.38 -9.06
N ALA A 18 -15.19 3.95 -7.88
CA ALA A 18 -15.07 5.40 -7.70
C ALA A 18 -13.74 5.96 -8.23
N LEU A 19 -12.76 5.11 -8.54
CA LEU A 19 -11.52 5.56 -9.15
C LEU A 19 -11.71 5.81 -10.65
N PRO A 20 -11.33 7.00 -11.15
CA PRO A 20 -11.49 7.38 -12.54
C PRO A 20 -10.65 6.51 -13.50
N GLY A 21 -11.11 6.41 -14.74
CA GLY A 21 -10.43 5.68 -15.83
C GLY A 21 -9.46 6.57 -16.62
N GLU A 22 -9.19 7.78 -16.12
CA GLU A 22 -8.39 8.81 -16.77
C GLU A 22 -6.90 8.65 -16.46
N SER A 23 -6.07 9.40 -17.20
CA SER A 23 -4.64 9.49 -16.94
C SER A 23 -4.37 10.16 -15.60
N GLY A 24 -3.30 9.72 -14.95
CA GLY A 24 -2.94 10.27 -13.65
C GLY A 24 -1.89 9.46 -12.90
N VAL A 25 -1.75 9.87 -11.64
CA VAL A 25 -0.88 9.24 -10.65
C VAL A 25 -1.76 8.73 -9.53
N TYR A 26 -1.40 7.61 -8.92
CA TYR A 26 -2.11 7.05 -7.78
C TYR A 26 -1.14 6.69 -6.66
N ALA A 27 -1.63 6.76 -5.43
CA ALA A 27 -0.95 6.23 -4.26
C ALA A 27 -1.75 5.06 -3.68
N LEU A 28 -1.07 3.97 -3.36
CA LEU A 28 -1.61 2.96 -2.46
C LEU A 28 -1.15 3.33 -1.05
N CYS A 29 -2.12 3.48 -0.15
CA CYS A 29 -1.88 3.96 1.20
C CYS A 29 -2.14 2.83 2.21
N ASP A 30 -1.36 2.81 3.27
CA ASP A 30 -1.53 1.83 4.33
C ASP A 30 -2.82 2.04 5.14
N LEU A 31 -3.02 1.22 6.17
CA LEU A 31 -4.20 1.28 7.04
C LEU A 31 -4.36 2.65 7.74
N ASP A 32 -3.30 3.46 7.84
CA ASP A 32 -3.34 4.80 8.44
C ASP A 32 -3.54 5.92 7.40
N GLY A 33 -3.69 5.54 6.12
CA GLY A 33 -3.82 6.50 5.02
C GLY A 33 -2.48 7.13 4.61
N VAL A 34 -1.35 6.55 5.03
CA VAL A 34 -0.02 7.01 4.63
C VAL A 34 0.34 6.37 3.28
N PRO A 35 0.71 7.14 2.24
CA PRO A 35 1.20 6.58 0.98
C PRO A 35 2.41 5.67 1.20
N ILE A 36 2.34 4.44 0.68
CA ILE A 36 3.44 3.47 0.73
C ILE A 36 3.94 3.09 -0.67
N TYR A 37 3.14 3.33 -1.71
CA TYR A 37 3.51 3.10 -3.09
C TYR A 37 2.91 4.19 -3.99
N ILE A 38 3.69 4.68 -4.96
CA ILE A 38 3.24 5.60 -6.01
C ILE A 38 3.34 4.92 -7.37
N GLY A 39 2.29 5.00 -8.17
CA GLY A 39 2.32 4.54 -9.56
C GLY A 39 1.61 5.53 -10.48
N SER A 40 1.77 5.32 -11.78
CA SER A 40 1.17 6.17 -12.80
C SER A 40 0.52 5.35 -13.91
N SER A 41 -0.46 5.94 -14.58
CA SER A 41 -1.09 5.34 -15.76
C SER A 41 -1.47 6.44 -16.75
N ILE A 42 -1.25 6.18 -18.03
CA ILE A 42 -1.58 7.07 -19.15
C ILE A 42 -2.64 6.37 -19.98
N LYS A 43 -3.85 6.91 -20.06
CA LYS A 43 -5.01 6.31 -20.75
C LYS A 43 -4.78 6.09 -22.25
N SER A 44 -4.00 6.93 -22.91
CA SER A 44 -3.65 6.70 -24.33
C SER A 44 -2.69 5.54 -24.57
N LYS A 45 -1.96 5.09 -23.52
CA LYS A 45 -0.93 4.04 -23.60
C LYS A 45 -1.28 2.79 -22.81
N ALA A 46 -2.26 2.89 -21.92
CA ALA A 46 -2.66 1.89 -20.95
C ALA A 46 -4.13 2.11 -20.57
N GLU A 47 -4.58 1.46 -19.51
CA GLU A 47 -5.99 1.40 -19.11
C GLU A 47 -6.46 2.58 -18.21
N GLY A 48 -5.60 3.56 -17.89
CA GLY A 48 -5.92 4.64 -16.92
C GLY A 48 -5.73 4.23 -15.46
N ILE A 49 -5.96 5.14 -14.50
CA ILE A 49 -5.60 4.87 -13.09
C ILE A 49 -6.46 3.79 -12.44
N GLY A 50 -7.79 3.83 -12.62
CA GLY A 50 -8.73 2.92 -11.98
C GLY A 50 -8.47 1.44 -12.33
N PRO A 51 -8.45 1.08 -13.63
CA PRO A 51 -8.12 -0.28 -14.04
C PRO A 51 -6.72 -0.73 -13.58
N ARG A 52 -5.71 0.15 -13.65
CA ARG A 52 -4.35 -0.17 -13.20
C ARG A 52 -4.28 -0.49 -11.71
N VAL A 53 -4.94 0.31 -10.87
CA VAL A 53 -5.06 0.06 -9.43
C VAL A 53 -5.79 -1.26 -9.17
N ARG A 54 -6.91 -1.52 -9.86
CA ARG A 54 -7.64 -2.79 -9.74
C ARG A 54 -6.74 -3.98 -10.05
N ARG A 55 -5.96 -3.91 -11.13
CA ARG A 55 -5.01 -4.98 -11.50
C ARG A 55 -3.98 -5.23 -10.40
N HIS A 56 -3.42 -4.18 -9.78
CA HIS A 56 -2.48 -4.34 -8.67
C HIS A 56 -3.10 -5.05 -7.46
N LEU A 57 -4.35 -4.73 -7.13
CA LEU A 57 -5.01 -5.22 -5.92
C LEU A 57 -5.67 -6.61 -6.08
N THR A 58 -5.88 -7.07 -7.31
CA THR A 58 -6.56 -8.36 -7.57
C THR A 58 -5.68 -9.39 -8.26
N SER A 59 -4.56 -8.99 -8.87
CA SER A 59 -3.70 -9.89 -9.64
C SER A 59 -2.36 -10.14 -8.95
N ALA A 60 -2.11 -11.40 -8.59
CA ALA A 60 -0.79 -11.85 -8.15
C ALA A 60 0.31 -11.68 -9.22
N ARG A 61 -0.08 -11.43 -10.49
CA ARG A 61 0.83 -11.23 -11.63
C ARG A 61 1.24 -9.77 -11.85
N SER A 62 0.76 -8.85 -11.03
CA SER A 62 1.25 -7.47 -11.06
C SER A 62 2.69 -7.43 -10.56
N ASP A 63 3.61 -6.75 -11.26
CA ASP A 63 5.05 -6.71 -10.91
C ASP A 63 5.31 -6.41 -9.43
N VAL A 64 4.65 -5.40 -8.85
CA VAL A 64 4.84 -5.03 -7.42
C VAL A 64 4.40 -6.13 -6.44
N ILE A 65 3.49 -7.01 -6.85
CA ILE A 65 3.01 -8.17 -6.06
C ILE A 65 3.87 -9.40 -6.37
N ALA A 66 4.18 -9.62 -7.65
CA ALA A 66 5.02 -10.71 -8.13
C ALA A 66 6.41 -10.66 -7.51
N ASN A 67 6.98 -9.45 -7.39
CA ASN A 67 8.27 -9.19 -6.77
C ASN A 67 8.21 -9.05 -5.23
N ARG A 68 7.05 -9.35 -4.61
CA ARG A 68 6.85 -9.27 -3.15
C ARG A 68 7.16 -7.89 -2.55
N GLN A 69 7.00 -6.81 -3.32
CA GLN A 69 7.29 -5.47 -2.82
C GLN A 69 6.11 -4.89 -2.03
N LEU A 70 4.88 -5.22 -2.41
CA LEU A 70 3.67 -4.72 -1.77
C LEU A 70 2.81 -5.87 -1.22
N ASP A 71 2.34 -5.68 0.00
CA ASP A 71 1.29 -6.49 0.60
C ASP A 71 -0.07 -5.81 0.43
N VAL A 72 -1.00 -6.45 -0.30
CA VAL A 72 -2.38 -5.93 -0.47
C VAL A 72 -3.13 -5.90 0.87
N TRP A 73 -2.76 -6.75 1.83
CA TRP A 73 -3.40 -6.78 3.14
C TRP A 73 -3.26 -5.44 3.88
N GLU A 74 -2.15 -4.73 3.66
CA GLU A 74 -1.80 -3.47 4.31
C GLU A 74 -2.51 -2.25 3.67
N VAL A 75 -3.09 -2.39 2.47
CA VAL A 75 -3.65 -1.25 1.73
C VAL A 75 -5.08 -0.96 2.18
N GLY A 76 -5.28 0.17 2.88
CA GLY A 76 -6.59 0.63 3.32
C GLY A 76 -7.22 1.68 2.41
N TYR A 77 -6.41 2.48 1.73
CA TYR A 77 -6.88 3.60 0.91
C TYR A 77 -6.10 3.74 -0.40
N VAL A 78 -6.73 4.39 -1.36
CA VAL A 78 -6.13 4.82 -2.62
C VAL A 78 -6.34 6.32 -2.78
N LEU A 79 -5.29 7.03 -3.17
CA LEU A 79 -5.38 8.42 -3.63
C LEU A 79 -5.15 8.44 -5.14
N GLY A 80 -5.94 9.22 -5.88
CA GLY A 80 -5.81 9.38 -7.33
C GLY A 80 -5.76 10.85 -7.74
N TRP A 81 -4.71 11.24 -8.44
CA TRP A 81 -4.53 12.59 -9.00
C TRP A 81 -4.66 12.55 -10.51
N LEU A 82 -5.72 13.17 -11.03
CA LEU A 82 -5.95 13.27 -12.47
C LEU A 82 -5.06 14.33 -13.10
N CYS A 83 -4.47 14.02 -14.25
CA CYS A 83 -3.76 15.01 -15.04
C CYS A 83 -3.72 14.61 -16.52
N ASN A 84 -3.31 15.54 -17.37
CA ASN A 84 -3.11 15.28 -18.78
C ASN A 84 -1.93 14.30 -18.98
N ASP A 85 -1.96 13.51 -20.05
CA ASP A 85 -0.94 12.50 -20.39
C ASP A 85 0.50 13.05 -20.35
N ALA A 86 0.69 14.28 -20.82
CA ALA A 86 1.99 14.95 -20.83
C ALA A 86 2.55 15.24 -19.44
N ASP A 87 1.69 15.31 -18.42
CA ASP A 87 2.05 15.73 -17.07
C ASP A 87 2.25 14.56 -16.11
N VAL A 88 1.82 13.35 -16.50
CA VAL A 88 1.83 12.16 -15.65
C VAL A 88 3.22 11.87 -15.06
N LYS A 89 4.29 11.96 -15.86
CA LYS A 89 5.66 11.70 -15.37
C LYS A 89 6.19 12.79 -14.45
N VAL A 90 5.85 14.05 -14.71
CA VAL A 90 6.22 15.17 -13.84
C VAL A 90 5.50 15.05 -12.50
N LEU A 91 4.21 14.73 -12.53
CA LEU A 91 3.40 14.55 -11.32
C LEU A 91 3.83 13.32 -10.51
N GLU A 92 4.17 12.21 -11.17
CA GLU A 92 4.67 10.99 -10.53
C GLU A 92 5.96 11.27 -9.76
N ALA A 93 6.93 11.93 -10.41
CA ALA A 93 8.18 12.33 -9.78
C ALA A 93 7.92 13.28 -8.59
N LEU A 94 7.08 14.29 -8.78
CA LEU A 94 6.76 15.26 -7.73
C LEU A 94 6.15 14.58 -6.49
N LEU A 95 5.13 13.75 -6.68
CA LEU A 95 4.43 13.08 -5.58
C LEU A 95 5.32 12.01 -4.92
N PHE A 96 6.10 11.26 -5.71
CA PHE A 96 7.09 10.33 -5.17
C PHE A 96 8.03 11.07 -4.21
N HIS A 97 8.72 12.12 -4.68
CA HIS A 97 9.71 12.83 -3.89
C HIS A 97 9.09 13.56 -2.69
N LEU A 98 7.82 13.99 -2.80
CA LEU A 98 7.08 14.59 -1.69
C LEU A 98 6.81 13.60 -0.56
N PHE A 99 6.35 12.39 -0.90
CA PHE A 99 5.95 11.39 0.09
C PHE A 99 7.15 10.58 0.62
N ASP A 100 8.11 10.23 -0.24
CA ASP A 100 9.29 9.43 0.13
C ASP A 100 10.14 10.10 1.22
N ARG A 101 10.20 11.43 1.23
CA ARG A 101 10.87 12.21 2.29
C ARG A 101 10.20 12.13 3.65
N LYS A 102 8.88 11.88 3.68
CA LYS A 102 8.09 11.81 4.92
C LYS A 102 8.02 10.39 5.45
N SER A 103 7.76 9.45 4.56
CA SER A 103 7.73 8.02 4.84
C SER A 103 8.24 7.32 3.59
N PRO A 104 9.40 6.63 3.67
CA PRO A 104 9.98 5.97 2.50
C PRO A 104 8.96 5.04 1.81
N LEU A 105 8.80 5.23 0.51
CA LEU A 105 7.91 4.44 -0.32
C LEU A 105 8.57 3.09 -0.63
N ILE A 106 7.79 2.01 -0.71
CA ILE A 106 8.29 0.67 -1.08
C ILE A 106 8.58 0.53 -2.57
N ASN A 107 8.31 1.58 -3.35
CA ASN A 107 8.70 1.65 -4.75
C ASN A 107 10.17 1.22 -4.90
N GLY A 108 10.42 0.27 -5.79
CA GLY A 108 11.79 -0.16 -6.02
C GLY A 108 12.61 0.97 -6.64
N THR A 109 12.09 1.55 -7.72
CA THR A 109 12.80 2.55 -8.51
C THR A 109 12.46 3.95 -8.02
N VAL A 110 13.50 4.77 -7.85
CA VAL A 110 13.37 6.21 -7.57
C VAL A 110 13.29 6.94 -8.91
N PRO A 111 12.19 7.64 -9.23
CA PRO A 111 12.12 8.47 -10.43
C PRO A 111 13.09 9.64 -10.33
N GLY A 112 13.55 10.14 -11.48
CA GLY A 112 14.28 11.40 -11.54
C GLY A 112 13.48 12.56 -10.93
N LEU A 113 14.16 13.66 -10.61
CA LEU A 113 13.49 14.86 -10.09
C LEU A 113 12.48 15.40 -11.11
N PRO A 114 11.38 16.04 -10.65
CA PRO A 114 10.40 16.63 -11.56
C PRO A 114 11.09 17.69 -12.45
N THR A 115 10.91 17.56 -13.76
CA THR A 115 11.56 18.43 -14.75
C THR A 115 11.03 19.86 -14.75
N ARG A 116 9.85 20.08 -14.17
CA ARG A 116 9.23 21.40 -14.02
C ARG A 116 8.36 21.45 -12.76
N LYS A 117 8.06 22.67 -12.31
CA LYS A 117 7.07 22.88 -11.25
C LYS A 117 5.68 22.54 -11.77
N LEU A 118 4.93 21.79 -10.98
CA LEU A 118 3.54 21.46 -11.19
C LEU A 118 2.87 21.53 -9.83
N LYS A 119 1.67 22.12 -9.75
CA LYS A 119 0.86 22.03 -8.53
C LYS A 119 0.03 20.74 -8.63
N PRO A 120 0.14 19.81 -7.67
CA PRO A 120 -0.73 18.64 -7.67
C PRO A 120 -2.20 19.09 -7.57
N PRO A 121 -3.10 18.47 -8.34
CA PRO A 121 -4.54 18.67 -8.15
C PRO A 121 -4.99 18.06 -6.82
N GLU A 122 -6.26 18.29 -6.45
CA GLU A 122 -6.83 17.61 -5.29
C GLU A 122 -6.96 16.10 -5.57
N PRO A 123 -6.49 15.21 -4.67
CA PRO A 123 -6.67 13.78 -4.86
C PRO A 123 -8.12 13.35 -4.64
N ILE A 124 -8.55 12.40 -5.47
CA ILE A 124 -9.71 11.57 -5.18
C ILE A 124 -9.25 10.51 -4.18
N LYS A 125 -9.83 10.50 -2.97
CA LYS A 125 -9.56 9.50 -1.93
C LYS A 125 -10.63 8.41 -1.95
N VAL A 126 -10.20 7.16 -2.02
CA VAL A 126 -11.07 5.98 -1.98
C VAL A 126 -10.61 5.05 -0.87
N GLN A 127 -11.48 4.77 0.10
CA GLN A 127 -11.27 3.73 1.10
C GLN A 127 -11.68 2.38 0.53
N ILE A 128 -10.81 1.38 0.63
CA ILE A 128 -10.97 0.08 -0.05
C ILE A 128 -11.12 -1.12 0.90
N LEU A 129 -11.16 -0.86 2.19
CA LEU A 129 -11.48 -1.80 3.27
C LEU A 129 -12.55 -1.16 4.16
N SER A 130 -13.43 -1.94 4.76
CA SER A 130 -14.42 -1.37 5.69
C SER A 130 -13.74 -0.84 6.96
N ASP A 131 -14.42 0.03 7.72
CA ASP A 131 -13.88 0.57 8.97
C ASP A 131 -13.58 -0.53 10.00
N SER A 132 -14.43 -1.56 10.07
CA SER A 132 -14.24 -2.71 10.96
C SER A 132 -13.01 -3.53 10.56
N GLU A 133 -12.78 -3.74 9.26
CA GLU A 133 -11.58 -4.41 8.77
C GLU A 133 -10.32 -3.59 9.05
N ILE A 134 -10.34 -2.28 8.79
CA ILE A 134 -9.20 -1.40 9.09
C ILE A 134 -8.90 -1.45 10.59
N ALA A 135 -9.92 -1.32 11.45
CA ALA A 135 -9.76 -1.38 12.89
C ALA A 135 -9.17 -2.72 13.36
N LEU A 136 -9.65 -3.84 12.81
CA LEU A 136 -9.12 -5.17 13.12
C LEU A 136 -7.66 -5.30 12.69
N ARG A 137 -7.35 -4.98 11.43
CA ARG A 137 -6.01 -5.12 10.86
C ARG A 137 -4.99 -4.16 11.50
N LYS A 138 -5.43 -3.01 12.01
CA LYS A 138 -4.58 -2.08 12.76
C LYS A 138 -4.10 -2.61 14.09
N GLN A 139 -4.79 -3.58 14.69
CA GLN A 139 -4.37 -4.08 16.00
C GLN A 139 -2.95 -4.66 15.91
N PRO A 140 -2.04 -4.30 16.83
CA PRO A 140 -0.64 -4.71 16.75
C PRO A 140 -0.45 -6.23 16.62
N ARG A 141 -1.32 -7.01 17.28
CA ARG A 141 -1.32 -8.48 17.22
C ARG A 141 -1.50 -9.08 15.82
N TYR A 142 -2.13 -8.35 14.89
CA TYR A 142 -2.31 -8.79 13.51
C TYR A 142 -1.32 -8.09 12.58
N ARG A 143 -1.11 -6.77 12.79
CA ARG A 143 -0.26 -5.97 11.90
C ARG A 143 1.21 -6.33 11.99
N PHE A 144 1.75 -6.53 13.19
CA PHE A 144 3.18 -6.82 13.34
C PHE A 144 3.57 -8.17 12.69
N PRO A 145 2.91 -9.30 12.96
CA PRO A 145 3.23 -10.56 12.29
C PRO A 145 3.14 -10.46 10.76
N ARG A 146 2.18 -9.68 10.24
CA ARG A 146 2.02 -9.50 8.80
C ARG A 146 3.20 -8.74 8.18
N GLN A 147 3.70 -7.70 8.85
CA GLN A 147 4.87 -6.94 8.39
C GLN A 147 6.14 -7.79 8.41
N VAL A 148 6.32 -8.64 9.44
CA VAL A 148 7.42 -9.63 9.48
C VAL A 148 7.31 -10.61 8.33
N GLN A 149 6.12 -11.15 8.07
CA GLN A 149 5.87 -12.06 6.96
C GLN A 149 6.21 -11.41 5.61
N GLN A 150 5.78 -10.17 5.38
CA GLN A 150 6.06 -9.46 4.13
C GLN A 150 7.56 -9.21 3.93
N PHE A 151 8.26 -8.79 4.99
CA PHE A 151 9.72 -8.63 4.96
C PHE A 151 10.41 -9.95 4.59
N ASN A 152 10.03 -11.05 5.24
CA ASN A 152 10.62 -12.36 4.97
C ASN A 152 10.35 -12.82 3.52
N GLN A 153 9.13 -12.63 3.01
CA GLN A 153 8.79 -12.98 1.63
C GLN A 153 9.62 -12.21 0.60
N LEU A 154 9.90 -10.93 0.83
CA LEU A 154 10.75 -10.14 -0.06
C LEU A 154 12.22 -10.58 0.05
N LEU A 155 12.71 -10.85 1.26
CA LEU A 155 14.07 -11.36 1.47
C LEU A 155 14.28 -12.70 0.76
N ASP A 156 13.35 -13.64 0.95
CA ASP A 156 13.39 -14.95 0.30
C ASP A 156 13.38 -14.82 -1.24
N TYR A 157 12.55 -13.92 -1.77
CA TYR A 157 12.50 -13.64 -3.20
C TYR A 157 13.84 -13.08 -3.72
N ILE A 158 14.47 -12.18 -2.98
CA ILE A 158 15.78 -11.61 -3.36
C ILE A 158 16.86 -12.69 -3.41
N LEU A 159 16.91 -13.54 -2.38
CA LEU A 159 17.94 -14.56 -2.24
C LEU A 159 17.82 -15.68 -3.29
N HIS A 160 16.60 -16.03 -3.70
CA HIS A 160 16.36 -17.22 -4.52
C HIS A 160 15.86 -16.93 -5.94
N THR A 161 15.39 -15.71 -6.21
CA THR A 161 14.80 -15.36 -7.52
C THR A 161 15.54 -14.22 -8.21
N LYS A 162 15.68 -13.06 -7.56
CA LYS A 162 16.19 -11.85 -8.22
C LYS A 162 16.78 -10.86 -7.23
N ASP A 163 18.06 -10.55 -7.37
CA ASP A 163 18.74 -9.53 -6.56
C ASP A 163 19.00 -8.26 -7.37
N GLU A 164 18.21 -7.22 -7.12
CA GLU A 164 18.36 -5.90 -7.77
C GLU A 164 18.32 -4.77 -6.74
N SER A 165 19.03 -3.68 -7.04
CA SER A 165 19.15 -2.50 -6.16
C SER A 165 17.79 -1.97 -5.70
N HIS A 166 16.80 -2.00 -6.60
CA HIS A 166 15.46 -1.54 -6.35
C HIS A 166 14.70 -2.44 -5.35
N LEU A 167 14.96 -3.76 -5.37
CA LEU A 167 14.38 -4.69 -4.40
C LEU A 167 15.04 -4.55 -3.04
N ARG A 168 16.36 -4.37 -3.00
CA ARG A 168 17.10 -4.06 -1.76
C ARG A 168 16.62 -2.77 -1.10
N ARG A 169 16.31 -1.74 -1.89
CA ARG A 169 15.69 -0.51 -1.39
C ARG A 169 14.34 -0.80 -0.73
N ALA A 170 13.46 -1.55 -1.41
CA ALA A 170 12.17 -1.94 -0.86
C ALA A 170 12.31 -2.76 0.43
N LEU A 171 13.29 -3.67 0.50
CA LEU A 171 13.60 -4.47 1.70
C LEU A 171 13.98 -3.59 2.88
N ASN A 172 14.82 -2.57 2.67
CA ASN A 172 15.20 -1.62 3.72
C ASN A 172 13.99 -0.83 4.25
N VAL A 173 13.07 -0.44 3.37
CA VAL A 173 11.82 0.23 3.78
C VAL A 173 10.96 -0.72 4.62
N HIS A 174 10.82 -1.98 4.22
CA HIS A 174 10.10 -2.98 5.02
C HIS A 174 10.74 -3.22 6.39
N LEU A 175 12.07 -3.24 6.49
CA LEU A 175 12.76 -3.35 7.77
C LEU A 175 12.42 -2.17 8.70
N GLN A 176 12.39 -0.94 8.18
CA GLN A 176 11.98 0.23 8.96
C GLN A 176 10.53 0.11 9.47
N ARG A 177 9.63 -0.41 8.63
CA ARG A 177 8.23 -0.67 9.02
C ARG A 177 8.15 -1.76 10.10
N VAL A 178 8.87 -2.87 9.94
CA VAL A 178 8.94 -3.94 10.94
C VAL A 178 9.38 -3.39 12.29
N ASN A 179 10.44 -2.57 12.34
CA ASN A 179 10.91 -1.96 13.58
C ASN A 179 9.86 -1.04 14.23
N ARG A 180 9.15 -0.25 13.42
CA ARG A 180 8.05 0.59 13.92
C ARG A 180 6.95 -0.28 14.54
N PHE A 181 6.46 -1.29 13.84
CA PHE A 181 5.36 -2.11 14.32
C PHE A 181 5.76 -3.07 15.45
N TYR A 182 7.04 -3.44 15.55
CA TYR A 182 7.59 -4.12 16.72
C TYR A 182 7.48 -3.25 17.97
N ALA A 183 7.82 -1.96 17.88
CA ALA A 183 7.68 -1.03 19.01
C ALA A 183 6.20 -0.86 19.42
N GLU A 184 5.29 -0.75 18.46
CA GLU A 184 3.84 -0.69 18.73
C GLU A 184 3.32 -1.99 19.40
N PHE A 185 3.79 -3.15 18.93
CA PHE A 185 3.41 -4.46 19.48
C PHE A 185 3.89 -4.63 20.92
N THR A 186 5.15 -4.31 21.22
CA THR A 186 5.73 -4.47 22.56
C THR A 186 5.22 -3.44 23.57
N ALA A 187 4.77 -2.27 23.12
CA ALA A 187 4.10 -1.29 23.97
C ALA A 187 2.69 -1.74 24.43
N THR A 188 2.09 -2.72 23.76
CA THR A 188 0.76 -3.23 24.10
C THR A 188 0.87 -4.26 25.23
N LYS A 189 0.28 -3.97 26.41
CA LYS A 189 0.24 -4.95 27.50
C LYS A 189 -0.51 -6.21 27.06
N PRO A 190 0.01 -7.42 27.36
CA PRO A 190 -0.72 -8.64 27.09
C PRO A 190 -2.02 -8.64 27.91
N GLN A 191 -3.16 -8.85 27.25
CA GLN A 191 -4.41 -9.18 27.92
C GLN A 191 -4.33 -10.64 28.35
N ILE A 192 -3.61 -10.91 29.43
CA ILE A 192 -3.70 -12.20 30.10
C ILE A 192 -5.02 -12.17 30.86
N THR A 193 -6.05 -12.81 30.30
CA THR A 193 -7.20 -13.21 31.09
C THR A 193 -6.72 -14.35 31.98
N GLU A 194 -6.43 -14.05 33.24
CA GLU A 194 -6.31 -15.08 34.26
C GLU A 194 -7.66 -15.82 34.31
N THR A 195 -7.72 -17.01 33.72
CA THR A 195 -8.72 -18.00 34.11
C THR A 195 -8.46 -18.28 35.59
N PRO A 196 -9.45 -18.12 36.49
CA PRO A 196 -9.27 -18.53 37.87
C PRO A 196 -9.08 -20.05 37.87
N GLU A 197 -7.85 -20.50 38.10
CA GLU A 197 -7.59 -21.87 38.48
C GLU A 197 -8.20 -22.10 39.86
N GLY A 198 -9.11 -23.07 39.94
CA GLY A 198 -9.44 -23.77 41.18
C GLY A 198 -10.31 -23.02 42.19
N SER A 199 -11.62 -23.08 42.00
CA SER A 199 -12.52 -23.31 43.13
C SER A 199 -12.69 -24.81 43.27
N GLY A 200 -12.15 -25.36 44.36
CA GLY A 200 -12.25 -26.77 44.74
C GLY A 200 -13.61 -27.18 45.27
#